data_AF-A0A5J6MLF1-F1
#
_entry.id   AF-A0A5J6MLF1-F1
#
_cell.length_a   1.000
_cell.length_b   1.000
_cell.length_c   1.000
_cell.angle_alpha   90.00
_cell.angle_beta   90.00
_cell.angle_gamma   90.00
#
_symmetry.space_group_name_H-M   'P 1'
#
loop_
_entity.id
_entity.type
_entity.pdbx_description
1 polymer ?
#
loop_
_entity_poly.entity_id
_entity_poly.type
_entity_poly.pdbx_seq_one_letter_code
_entity_poly.pdbx_strand_id
1 'polypeptide(L)'
;MDLSKIAVGRDPPRDVNALIEIPLGGPSVKYEIDKESGVLVVDRFLHTAMFYPGNYGFIPGTLSSDGDPCDVLVVSQVPVVPGCIIRCRPVGVLLMEDEAGGDEKILAVPVDALHPFYTGIRNHEDLPPILREQIAHFFQHYKDLEQGKWTKITGWKGPSVAEQLILEGIERAKTKKAR
;
A
#
# COMPACT_ATOMS: atom_id res chain seq x y z
N MET A 1 -1.59 9.10 17.33
CA MET A 1 -0.21 9.13 16.75
C MET A 1 -0.09 10.37 15.89
N ASP A 2 0.99 11.16 15.99
CA ASP A 2 1.14 12.36 15.15
C ASP A 2 1.78 12.02 13.80
N LEU A 3 0.93 11.74 12.80
CA LEU A 3 1.36 11.35 11.45
C LEU A 3 2.22 12.43 10.76
N SER A 4 2.05 13.71 11.15
CA SER A 4 2.79 14.82 10.55
C SER A 4 4.29 14.81 10.87
N LYS A 5 4.67 14.09 11.93
CA LYS A 5 6.07 13.91 12.36
C LYS A 5 6.75 12.71 11.72
N ILE A 6 6.01 11.90 10.96
CA ILE A 6 6.56 10.74 10.26
C ILE A 6 7.05 11.20 8.89
N ALA A 7 8.35 11.10 8.65
CA ALA A 7 8.92 11.41 7.35
C ALA A 7 8.44 10.42 6.29
N VAL A 8 8.28 10.90 5.04
CA VAL A 8 7.91 10.06 3.89
C VAL A 8 8.87 8.87 3.72
N GLY A 9 10.16 9.08 3.98
CA GLY A 9 11.22 8.08 3.82
C GLY A 9 12.60 8.71 3.98
N ARG A 10 13.67 7.92 3.86
CA ARG A 10 15.04 8.45 3.92
C ARG A 10 15.53 8.99 2.57
N ASP A 11 15.09 8.37 1.48
CA ASP A 11 15.40 8.77 0.11
C ASP A 11 14.16 8.55 -0.80
N PRO A 12 13.05 9.29 -0.59
CA PRO A 12 11.87 9.15 -1.44
C PRO A 12 12.20 9.57 -2.90
N PRO A 13 11.66 8.85 -3.90
CA PRO A 13 10.65 7.80 -3.78
C PRO A 13 11.23 6.38 -3.62
N ARG A 14 12.55 6.20 -3.56
CA ARG A 14 13.23 4.89 -3.62
C ARG A 14 13.30 4.18 -2.26
N ASP A 15 13.29 4.93 -1.17
CA ASP A 15 13.19 4.48 0.21
C ASP A 15 12.08 5.28 0.89
N VAL A 16 11.01 4.58 1.26
CA VAL A 16 9.80 5.15 1.87
C VAL A 16 9.48 4.43 3.19
N ASN A 17 8.76 5.13 4.06
CA ASN A 17 8.13 4.55 5.24
C ASN A 17 6.70 4.17 4.89
N ALA A 18 6.34 2.90 5.08
CA ALA A 18 4.97 2.42 5.03
C ALA A 18 4.43 2.31 6.46
N LEU A 19 3.32 2.98 6.76
CA LEU A 19 2.57 2.76 7.99
C LEU A 19 1.62 1.59 7.74
N ILE A 20 1.73 0.53 8.55
CA ILE A 20 0.92 -0.68 8.39
C ILE A 20 -0.41 -0.56 9.12
N GLU A 21 -1.49 -0.88 8.43
CA GLU A 21 -2.85 -0.93 8.97
C GLU A 21 -3.35 -2.37 9.08
N ILE A 22 -2.99 -3.22 8.11
CA ILE A 22 -3.49 -4.59 8.02
C ILE A 22 -2.32 -5.55 7.84
N PRO A 23 -2.15 -6.53 8.75
CA PRO A 23 -1.05 -7.48 8.68
C PRO A 23 -1.28 -8.52 7.58
N LEU A 24 -0.18 -9.02 7.01
CA LEU A 24 -0.16 -10.18 6.11
C LEU A 24 -0.91 -11.36 6.74
N GLY A 25 -1.87 -11.94 6.01
CA GLY A 25 -2.60 -13.13 6.46
C GLY A 25 -3.45 -12.91 7.72
N GLY A 26 -3.64 -11.66 8.14
CA GLY A 26 -4.39 -11.31 9.33
C GLY A 26 -5.88 -11.64 9.25
N PRO A 27 -6.63 -11.39 10.34
CA PRO A 27 -8.09 -11.44 10.31
C PRO A 27 -8.66 -10.62 9.15
N SER A 28 -9.78 -11.06 8.60
CA SER A 28 -10.51 -10.40 7.50
C SER A 28 -11.23 -9.13 7.96
N VAL A 29 -10.46 -8.19 8.52
CA VAL A 29 -10.89 -6.87 9.00
C VAL A 29 -10.06 -5.82 8.28
N LYS A 30 -10.73 -4.88 7.64
CA LYS A 30 -10.09 -3.68 7.11
C LYS A 30 -10.03 -2.65 8.23
N TYR A 31 -8.82 -2.44 8.72
CA TYR A 31 -8.51 -1.32 9.60
C TYR A 31 -8.04 -0.13 8.78
N GLU A 32 -8.29 1.06 9.30
CA GLU A 32 -7.70 2.31 8.81
C GLU A 32 -7.29 3.18 9.98
N ILE A 33 -6.27 4.03 9.79
CA ILE A 33 -5.96 5.08 10.73
C ILE A 33 -6.87 6.27 10.49
N ASP A 34 -7.64 6.62 11.51
CA ASP A 34 -8.29 7.93 11.57
C ASP A 34 -7.20 9.02 11.66
N LYS A 35 -7.15 9.89 10.64
CA LYS A 35 -6.06 10.86 10.48
C LYS A 35 -6.07 11.95 11.55
N GLU A 36 -7.22 12.23 12.16
CA GLU A 36 -7.36 13.26 13.20
C GLU A 36 -6.89 12.76 14.57
N SER A 37 -7.40 11.62 15.03
CA SER A 37 -7.01 11.03 16.32
C SER A 37 -5.70 10.23 16.25
N GLY A 38 -5.35 9.73 15.06
CA GLY A 38 -4.24 8.82 14.84
C GLY A 38 -4.43 7.47 15.54
N VAL A 39 -5.69 7.01 15.64
CA VAL A 39 -6.10 5.72 16.20
C VAL A 39 -6.52 4.79 15.06
N LEU A 40 -6.24 3.49 15.20
CA LEU A 40 -6.77 2.47 14.31
C LEU A 40 -8.27 2.29 14.55
N VAL A 41 -9.07 2.50 13.50
CA VAL A 41 -10.51 2.26 13.48
C VAL A 41 -10.83 1.08 12.58
N VAL A 42 -11.91 0.37 12.87
CA VAL A 42 -12.45 -0.65 11.96
C VAL A 42 -13.26 0.08 10.90
N ASP A 43 -12.80 0.06 9.65
CA ASP A 43 -13.58 0.54 8.50
C ASP A 43 -14.72 -0.46 8.24
N ARG A 44 -14.35 -1.74 8.05
CA ARG A 44 -15.31 -2.83 7.83
C ARG A 44 -14.69 -4.21 8.04
N PHE A 45 -15.56 -5.21 8.11
CA PHE A 45 -15.17 -6.62 7.93
C PHE A 45 -15.21 -6.96 6.44
N LEU A 46 -14.28 -7.78 5.95
CA LEU A 46 -14.38 -8.26 4.57
C LEU A 46 -15.55 -9.24 4.47
N HIS A 47 -16.36 -9.09 3.42
CA HIS A 47 -17.51 -9.97 3.19
C HIS A 47 -17.11 -11.29 2.50
N THR A 48 -15.88 -11.37 1.98
CA THR A 48 -15.28 -12.56 1.37
C THR A 48 -14.39 -13.29 2.37
N ALA A 49 -14.22 -14.60 2.17
CA ALA A 49 -13.29 -15.43 2.98
C ALA A 49 -11.83 -15.28 2.49
N MET A 50 -11.34 -14.04 2.41
CA MET A 50 -10.02 -13.68 1.91
C MET A 50 -9.19 -12.98 2.99
N PHE A 51 -7.88 -12.99 2.82
CA PHE A 51 -6.91 -12.32 3.68
C PHE A 51 -5.88 -11.57 2.84
N TYR A 52 -5.29 -10.51 3.40
CA TYR A 52 -4.32 -9.68 2.68
C TYR A 52 -3.05 -10.50 2.37
N PRO A 53 -2.55 -10.47 1.11
CA PRO A 53 -1.37 -11.24 0.67
C PRO A 53 -0.03 -10.55 0.98
N GLY A 54 -0.05 -9.46 1.74
CA GLY A 54 1.11 -8.69 2.20
C GLY A 54 0.72 -7.79 3.36
N ASN A 55 1.69 -7.12 3.99
CA ASN A 55 1.37 -6.10 4.98
C ASN A 55 0.91 -4.84 4.24
N TYR A 56 -0.29 -4.37 4.55
CA TYR A 56 -0.95 -3.29 3.84
C TYR A 56 -1.05 -2.03 4.70
N GLY A 57 -0.92 -0.89 4.07
CA GLY A 57 -1.24 0.41 4.64
C GLY A 57 -0.85 1.50 3.65
N PHE A 58 -0.25 2.58 4.12
CA PHE A 58 -0.01 3.77 3.28
C PHE A 58 1.34 4.45 3.53
N ILE A 59 1.75 5.33 2.63
CA ILE A 59 2.96 6.15 2.75
C ILE A 59 2.62 7.52 3.38
N PRO A 60 3.04 7.82 4.62
CA PRO A 60 2.77 9.11 5.25
C PRO A 60 3.36 10.28 4.46
N GLY A 61 2.66 11.42 4.47
CA GLY A 61 3.12 12.62 3.76
C GLY A 61 2.92 12.58 2.24
N THR A 62 2.07 11.68 1.75
CA THR A 62 1.63 11.63 0.35
C THR A 62 0.12 11.87 0.24
N LEU A 63 -0.35 12.16 -0.97
CA LEU A 63 -1.76 12.37 -1.31
C LEU A 63 -2.01 11.92 -2.75
N SER A 64 -2.73 10.82 -2.94
CA SER A 64 -3.23 10.30 -4.21
C SER A 64 -4.34 11.19 -4.80
N SER A 65 -4.85 10.82 -5.98
CA SER A 65 -5.80 11.64 -6.76
C SER A 65 -7.18 11.74 -6.12
N ASP A 66 -7.54 10.72 -5.37
CA ASP A 66 -8.76 10.59 -4.57
C ASP A 66 -8.70 11.42 -3.27
N GLY A 67 -7.53 11.89 -2.87
CA GLY A 67 -7.31 12.66 -1.65
C GLY A 67 -6.94 11.82 -0.43
N ASP A 68 -6.64 10.53 -0.61
CA ASP A 68 -6.07 9.66 0.41
C ASP A 68 -4.56 9.51 0.25
N PRO A 69 -3.80 9.11 1.28
CA PRO A 69 -2.37 8.82 1.12
C PRO A 69 -2.15 7.66 0.14
N CYS A 70 -1.00 7.63 -0.52
CA CYS A 70 -0.68 6.56 -1.46
C CYS A 70 -0.62 5.21 -0.73
N ASP A 71 -1.46 4.27 -1.15
CA ASP A 71 -1.53 2.91 -0.63
C ASP A 71 -0.29 2.09 -1.01
N VAL A 72 0.14 1.22 -0.09
CA VAL A 72 1.29 0.34 -0.28
C VAL A 72 1.06 -1.03 0.32
N LEU A 73 1.35 -2.07 -0.46
CA LEU A 73 1.46 -3.45 -0.01
C LEU A 73 2.94 -3.85 0.06
N VAL A 74 3.42 -4.10 1.28
CA VAL A 74 4.78 -4.53 1.56
C VAL A 74 4.83 -6.06 1.61
N VAL A 75 5.48 -6.64 0.60
CA VAL A 75 5.75 -8.09 0.53
C VAL A 75 6.78 -8.44 1.58
N SER A 76 6.41 -9.35 2.49
CA SER A 76 7.29 -9.87 3.53
C SER A 76 6.91 -11.32 3.84
N GLN A 77 7.72 -12.03 4.64
CA GLN A 77 7.41 -13.41 5.04
C GLN A 77 6.62 -13.50 6.35
N VAL A 78 6.43 -12.38 7.07
CA VAL A 78 5.84 -12.36 8.40
C VAL A 78 4.86 -11.18 8.56
N PRO A 79 3.76 -11.35 9.31
CA PRO A 79 2.87 -10.25 9.64
C PRO A 79 3.59 -9.19 10.48
N VAL A 80 3.26 -7.93 10.20
CA VAL A 80 3.76 -6.77 10.96
C VAL A 80 2.59 -6.13 11.69
N VAL A 81 2.81 -5.79 12.96
CA VAL A 81 1.76 -5.25 13.82
C VAL A 81 1.20 -3.92 13.27
N PRO A 82 -0.13 -3.72 13.28
CA PRO A 82 -0.74 -2.45 12.88
C PRO A 82 -0.23 -1.25 13.69
N GLY A 83 -0.15 -0.09 13.03
CA GLY A 83 0.42 1.14 13.57
C GLY A 83 1.95 1.22 13.49
N CYS A 84 2.65 0.17 13.07
CA CYS A 84 4.11 0.23 12.90
C CYS A 84 4.54 0.79 11.54
N ILE A 85 5.77 1.29 11.51
CA ILE A 85 6.44 1.74 10.29
C ILE A 85 7.38 0.64 9.78
N ILE A 86 7.26 0.31 8.50
CA ILE A 86 8.26 -0.46 7.76
C ILE A 86 8.99 0.47 6.79
N ARG A 87 10.33 0.49 6.87
CA ARG A 87 11.15 1.12 5.81
C ARG A 87 11.23 0.18 4.62
N CYS A 88 10.68 0.57 3.49
CA CYS A 88 10.55 -0.25 2.30
C CYS A 88 10.99 0.49 1.03
N ARG A 89 11.17 -0.27 -0.03
CA ARG A 89 11.56 0.23 -1.36
C ARG A 89 10.52 -0.24 -2.37
N PRO A 90 9.90 0.68 -3.15
CA PRO A 90 8.96 0.31 -4.19
C PRO A 90 9.63 -0.56 -5.27
N VAL A 91 8.91 -1.56 -5.76
CA VAL A 91 9.36 -2.46 -6.84
C VAL A 91 8.37 -2.52 -8.00
N GLY A 92 7.19 -1.92 -7.85
CA GLY A 92 6.18 -1.83 -8.90
C GLY A 92 4.88 -1.25 -8.35
N VAL A 93 3.86 -1.24 -9.18
CA VAL A 93 2.51 -0.80 -8.81
C VAL A 93 1.48 -1.64 -9.56
N LEU A 94 0.42 -2.02 -8.85
CA LEU A 94 -0.78 -2.61 -9.42
C LEU A 94 -1.76 -1.49 -9.71
N LEU A 95 -2.13 -1.32 -10.97
CA LEU A 95 -3.13 -0.36 -11.40
C LEU A 95 -4.48 -1.04 -11.54
N MET A 96 -5.52 -0.37 -11.05
CA MET A 96 -6.90 -0.84 -11.13
C MET A 96 -7.89 0.32 -11.22
N GLU A 97 -9.14 -0.03 -11.52
CA GLU A 97 -10.28 0.87 -11.50
C GLU A 97 -11.35 0.27 -10.59
N ASP A 98 -12.05 1.11 -9.85
CA ASP A 98 -13.19 0.73 -9.01
C ASP A 98 -14.34 1.73 -9.15
N GLU A 99 -15.36 1.60 -8.29
CA GLU A 99 -16.54 2.46 -8.32
C GLU A 99 -16.25 3.98 -8.12
N ALA A 100 -15.10 4.33 -7.55
CA ALA A 100 -14.69 5.71 -7.28
C ALA A 100 -13.71 6.27 -8.32
N GLY A 101 -13.14 5.42 -9.19
CA GLY A 101 -12.27 5.84 -10.29
C GLY A 101 -11.01 5.00 -10.40
N GLY A 102 -9.89 5.64 -10.76
CA GLY A 102 -8.59 4.97 -10.79
C GLY A 102 -8.06 4.74 -9.38
N ASP A 103 -7.54 3.54 -9.13
CA ASP A 103 -6.97 3.12 -7.87
C ASP A 103 -5.61 2.44 -8.11
N GLU A 104 -4.60 2.83 -7.35
CA GLU A 104 -3.24 2.30 -7.47
C GLU A 104 -2.76 1.70 -6.15
N LYS A 105 -2.13 0.53 -6.21
CA LYS A 105 -1.50 -0.10 -5.04
C LYS A 105 -0.01 -0.26 -5.28
N ILE A 106 0.81 0.54 -4.59
CA ILE A 106 2.26 0.44 -4.67
C ILE A 106 2.68 -0.92 -4.09
N LEU A 107 3.53 -1.64 -4.81
CA LEU A 107 4.16 -2.85 -4.32
C LEU A 107 5.56 -2.53 -3.85
N ALA A 108 5.89 -2.88 -2.62
CA ALA A 108 7.20 -2.64 -2.03
C ALA A 108 7.75 -3.90 -1.33
N VAL A 109 9.06 -3.89 -1.11
CA VAL A 109 9.75 -4.88 -0.26
C VAL A 109 10.53 -4.16 0.84
N PRO A 110 10.79 -4.78 1.99
CA PRO A 110 11.68 -4.20 3.00
C PRO A 110 13.03 -3.80 2.41
N VAL A 111 13.60 -2.70 2.91
CA VAL A 111 14.98 -2.34 2.59
C VAL A 111 15.95 -3.41 3.09
N ASP A 112 17.07 -3.57 2.38
CA ASP A 112 18.06 -4.62 2.65
C ASP A 112 18.61 -4.57 4.09
N ALA A 113 18.73 -3.37 4.66
CA ALA A 113 19.18 -3.17 6.05
C ALA A 113 18.19 -3.70 7.11
N LEU A 114 16.91 -3.85 6.77
CA LEU A 114 15.92 -4.50 7.64
C LEU A 114 15.84 -6.01 7.35
N HIS A 115 15.88 -6.41 6.09
CA HIS A 115 15.80 -7.81 5.71
C HIS A 115 16.48 -8.09 4.35
N PRO A 116 17.62 -8.82 4.33
CA PRO A 116 18.36 -9.07 3.09
C PRO A 116 17.70 -10.11 2.16
N PHE A 117 16.61 -10.75 2.59
CA PHE A 117 15.89 -11.74 1.78
C PHE A 117 15.45 -11.19 0.43
N TYR A 118 15.18 -9.88 0.36
CA TYR A 118 14.68 -9.22 -0.83
C TYR A 118 15.76 -8.54 -1.68
N THR A 119 17.05 -8.60 -1.33
CA THR A 119 18.13 -7.82 -2.00
C THR A 119 18.13 -7.92 -3.54
N GLY A 120 17.76 -9.09 -4.09
CA GLY A 120 17.68 -9.32 -5.54
C GLY A 120 16.40 -8.82 -6.22
N ILE A 121 15.36 -8.45 -5.47
CA ILE A 121 14.06 -8.04 -6.01
C ILE A 121 14.10 -6.56 -6.33
N ARG A 122 14.27 -6.14 -7.58
CA ARG A 122 14.33 -4.72 -8.00
C ARG A 122 13.11 -4.28 -8.80
N ASN A 123 12.39 -5.23 -9.35
CA ASN A 123 11.13 -5.08 -10.08
C ASN A 123 10.12 -6.10 -9.52
N HIS A 124 8.83 -5.79 -9.57
CA HIS A 124 7.76 -6.73 -9.19
C HIS A 124 7.89 -8.07 -9.95
N GLU A 125 8.40 -8.04 -11.19
CA GLU A 125 8.64 -9.25 -12.00
C GLU A 125 9.72 -10.18 -11.43
N ASP A 126 10.59 -9.69 -10.54
CA ASP A 126 11.57 -10.52 -9.83
C ASP A 126 10.91 -11.38 -8.72
N LEU A 127 9.67 -11.06 -8.34
CA LEU A 127 8.88 -11.88 -7.43
C LEU A 127 8.31 -13.10 -8.16
N PRO A 128 8.06 -14.22 -7.43
CA PRO A 128 7.37 -15.36 -7.98
C PRO A 128 6.08 -14.96 -8.73
N PRO A 129 5.86 -15.42 -9.97
CA PRO A 129 4.67 -15.04 -10.75
C PRO A 129 3.35 -15.30 -9.99
N ILE A 130 3.25 -16.45 -9.32
CA ILE A 130 2.07 -16.82 -8.53
C ILE A 130 1.77 -15.83 -7.41
N LEU A 131 2.78 -15.20 -6.80
CA LEU A 131 2.56 -14.19 -5.76
C LEU A 131 1.94 -12.92 -6.36
N ARG A 132 2.42 -12.49 -7.53
CA ARG A 132 1.83 -11.35 -8.24
C ARG A 132 0.38 -11.62 -8.66
N GLU A 133 0.11 -12.83 -9.13
CA GLU A 133 -1.25 -13.28 -9.48
C GLU A 133 -2.16 -13.30 -8.24
N GLN A 134 -1.68 -13.80 -7.10
CA GLN A 134 -2.42 -13.79 -5.84
C GLN A 134 -2.73 -12.37 -5.36
N ILE A 135 -1.78 -11.43 -5.48
CA ILE A 135 -2.00 -10.02 -5.12
C ILE A 135 -3.06 -9.39 -6.03
N ALA A 136 -2.96 -9.58 -7.35
CA ALA A 136 -3.94 -9.05 -8.30
C ALA A 136 -5.33 -9.67 -8.08
N HIS A 137 -5.41 -10.98 -7.88
CA HIS A 137 -6.65 -11.68 -7.59
C HIS A 137 -7.29 -11.19 -6.29
N PHE A 138 -6.50 -10.96 -5.24
CA PHE A 138 -7.00 -10.42 -3.98
C PHE A 138 -7.71 -9.08 -4.20
N PHE A 139 -7.04 -8.09 -4.79
CA PHE A 139 -7.64 -6.77 -4.98
C PHE A 139 -8.82 -6.78 -5.96
N GLN A 140 -8.82 -7.69 -6.94
CA GLN A 140 -9.93 -7.85 -7.85
C GLN A 140 -11.20 -8.36 -7.16
N HIS A 141 -11.07 -9.27 -6.20
CA HIS A 141 -12.19 -10.06 -5.69
C HIS A 141 -12.57 -9.78 -4.23
N TYR A 142 -11.73 -9.13 -3.42
CA TYR A 142 -12.00 -8.99 -1.99
C TYR A 142 -13.30 -8.21 -1.68
N LYS A 143 -13.75 -7.36 -2.62
CA LYS A 143 -15.00 -6.58 -2.56
C LYS A 143 -16.21 -7.26 -3.23
N ASP A 144 -16.10 -8.48 -3.76
CA ASP A 144 -17.16 -9.12 -4.58
C ASP A 144 -18.52 -9.27 -3.87
N LEU A 145 -18.51 -9.39 -2.54
CA LEU A 145 -19.72 -9.52 -1.71
C LEU A 145 -20.11 -8.20 -1.01
N GLU A 146 -19.48 -7.08 -1.38
CA GLU A 146 -19.87 -5.73 -0.96
C GLU A 146 -20.81 -5.12 -2.01
N GLN A 147 -22.09 -4.92 -1.67
CA GLN A 147 -23.09 -4.47 -2.64
C GLN A 147 -22.71 -3.13 -3.27
N GLY A 148 -22.70 -3.09 -4.61
CA GLY A 148 -22.41 -1.88 -5.39
C GLY A 148 -20.91 -1.61 -5.60
N LYS A 149 -20.01 -2.41 -5.04
CA LYS A 149 -18.56 -2.27 -5.25
C LYS A 149 -18.07 -3.24 -6.31
N TRP A 150 -17.01 -2.85 -7.01
CA TRP A 150 -16.34 -3.67 -8.01
C TRP A 150 -14.88 -3.26 -8.13
N THR A 151 -14.04 -4.12 -8.70
CA THR A 151 -12.65 -3.75 -9.00
C THR A 151 -12.21 -4.44 -10.28
N LYS A 152 -11.50 -3.71 -11.14
CA LYS A 152 -10.94 -4.21 -12.38
C LYS A 152 -9.46 -3.91 -12.45
N ILE A 153 -8.64 -4.96 -12.55
CA ILE A 153 -7.20 -4.81 -12.72
C ILE A 153 -6.92 -4.30 -14.14
N THR A 154 -6.21 -3.19 -14.25
CA THR A 154 -5.74 -2.64 -15.54
C THR A 154 -4.31 -3.10 -15.86
N GLY A 155 -3.53 -3.47 -14.83
CA GLY A 155 -2.30 -4.23 -14.98
C GLY A 155 -1.18 -3.79 -14.05
N TRP A 156 -0.05 -4.48 -14.16
CA TRP A 156 1.15 -4.13 -13.42
C TRP A 156 2.01 -3.10 -14.17
N LYS A 157 2.69 -2.22 -13.43
CA LYS A 157 3.78 -1.37 -13.93
C LYS A 157 5.02 -1.50 -13.06
N GLY A 158 6.17 -1.22 -13.67
CA GLY A 158 7.48 -1.30 -13.03
C GLY A 158 7.74 -0.18 -12.00
N PRO A 159 8.91 -0.23 -11.34
CA PRO A 159 9.26 0.66 -10.23
C PRO A 159 9.24 2.14 -10.63
N SER A 160 9.63 2.49 -11.87
CA SER A 160 9.62 3.90 -12.32
C SER A 160 8.24 4.55 -12.26
N VAL A 161 7.17 3.80 -12.55
CA VAL A 161 5.79 4.33 -12.44
C VAL A 161 5.39 4.47 -10.98
N ALA A 162 5.73 3.50 -10.13
CA ALA A 162 5.49 3.61 -8.69
C ALA A 162 6.21 4.83 -8.09
N GLU A 163 7.47 5.04 -8.47
CA GLU A 163 8.28 6.19 -8.04
C GLU A 163 7.64 7.52 -8.46
N GLN A 164 7.12 7.61 -9.69
CA GLN A 164 6.42 8.78 -10.18
C GLN A 164 5.16 9.07 -9.36
N LEU A 165 4.32 8.06 -9.11
CA LEU A 165 3.08 8.22 -8.33
C LEU A 165 3.36 8.69 -6.90
N ILE A 166 4.43 8.17 -6.27
CA ILE A 166 4.87 8.62 -4.94
C ILE A 166 5.29 10.09 -4.99
N LEU A 167 6.10 10.49 -5.97
CA LEU A 167 6.55 11.88 -6.12
C LEU A 167 5.37 12.84 -6.33
N GLU A 168 4.44 12.49 -7.20
CA GLU A 168 3.20 13.25 -7.41
C GLU A 168 2.38 13.33 -6.11
N GLY A 169 2.32 12.24 -5.36
CA GLY A 169 1.68 12.19 -4.05
C GLY A 169 2.31 13.13 -3.03
N ILE A 170 3.64 13.19 -2.97
CA ILE A 170 4.38 14.11 -2.10
C ILE A 170 4.07 15.56 -2.48
N GLU A 171 4.09 15.90 -3.76
CA GLU A 171 3.84 17.27 -4.22
C GLU A 171 2.39 17.72 -3.97
N ARG A 172 1.41 16.83 -4.18
CA ARG A 172 0.01 17.08 -3.82
C ARG A 172 -0.16 17.33 -2.31
N ALA A 173 0.47 16.53 -1.47
CA ALA A 173 0.42 16.68 -0.01
C ALA A 173 1.03 18.02 0.46
N LYS A 174 2.16 18.44 -0.12
CA LYS A 174 2.77 19.76 0.17
C LYS A 174 1.85 20.91 -0.20
N THR A 175 1.23 20.85 -1.38
CA THR A 175 0.32 21.89 -1.88
C THR A 175 -0.91 22.03 -0.99
N LYS A 176 -1.47 20.92 -0.50
CA LYS A 176 -2.62 20.92 0.43
C LYS A 176 -2.26 21.54 1.79
N LYS A 177 -1.04 21.35 2.30
CA LYS A 177 -0.58 21.96 3.55
C LYS A 177 -0.28 23.46 3.43
N ALA A 178 0.00 23.96 2.23
CA ALA A 178 0.29 25.38 1.98
C ALA A 178 -0.98 26.23 1.82
N ARG A 179 -2.16 25.61 1.73
CA ARG A 179 -3.47 26.25 1.68
C ARG A 179 -4.15 26.16 3.05
#